data_AF-A0A948U8C8-F1
#
_entry.id   AF-A0A948U8C8-F1
#
_cell.length_a   1.000
_cell.length_b   1.000
_cell.length_c   1.000
_cell.angle_alpha   90.00
_cell.angle_beta   90.00
_cell.angle_gamma   90.00
#
_symmetry.space_group_name_H-M   'P 1'
#
loop_
_entity.id
_entity.type
_entity.pdbx_description
1 polymer ?
#
loop_
_entity_poly.entity_id
_entity_poly.type
_entity_poly.pdbx_seq_one_letter_code
_entity_poly.pdbx_strand_id
1 'polypeptide(L)'
;MAKREELIKNGKDFLNDISKLIKEFGIKTLYIDKRKKHINTKGEISWALELLISPKPENLFNLWSKIGFEYNLERSFNANVAVQYLKLKQKILKEKDEVIKVTIPQLLKNNLSYQKIALQLAGNPLTRRFIIDVCWKLNKGKKIVPRIPFSFPPFEDYLKEVTEGLEQSGMVWDEIKKIEKIPYQDFVYDFTVSHSDHNFIANNFVVSNCIGGVAATDIEAGGVISPGGVGFDISCGVRLMRTNLTEKDVKPKLRDLVYALFNNIPAGVGSKGEIRITSQEERKLLVKGAKWAVERGYGRPEDLEYTEERGAMEGADPQAVSVRAYERGQKQPGTLGSGNHFVEVQVIDRIYDEQAAAVFNLHPGQVTVMVHSGSRGFGYQICDDYAKGMVRTLDKFGIRLPDRQLACAPVKSPEGRAYLGAMRCAANYAWCNRQVLMELTRRTFQKFLNLSPKDLGMDLIYDVAHNIAKLEKHTVDGKEKTLCVHRKGATRAFPPGHAELPEKYKAIGQPVIIPGDMGRNSYLLVGTEGAAETFYSTCHGSGRVMSRSAAVRSLRGRSIAGELEQKGIFVRSAGRETLAEEAPEAYKNVNDVVHVVHEAGISKRVCRMRPLGVVKG
;
A
#
# COMPACT_ATOMS: atom_id res chain seq x y z
N MET A 1 -35.25 -28.04 -0.95
CA MET A 1 -34.71 -29.38 -1.34
C MET A 1 -35.77 -30.15 -2.11
N ALA A 2 -35.41 -30.95 -3.13
CA ALA A 2 -36.32 -31.92 -3.74
C ALA A 2 -36.31 -33.22 -2.92
N LYS A 3 -37.47 -33.74 -2.53
CA LYS A 3 -37.63 -34.97 -1.74
C LYS A 3 -38.79 -35.81 -2.28
N ARG A 4 -38.70 -37.14 -2.12
CA ARG A 4 -39.82 -38.07 -2.26
C ARG A 4 -40.86 -37.80 -1.16
N GLU A 5 -42.12 -38.18 -1.41
CA GLU A 5 -43.26 -37.95 -0.50
C GLU A 5 -42.97 -38.43 0.94
N GLU A 6 -42.42 -39.64 1.06
CA GLU A 6 -42.02 -40.29 2.31
C GLU A 6 -41.02 -39.48 3.16
N LEU A 7 -40.17 -38.65 2.54
CA LEU A 7 -39.13 -37.86 3.20
C LEU A 7 -39.57 -36.42 3.53
N ILE A 8 -40.83 -36.06 3.27
CA ILE A 8 -41.35 -34.70 3.53
C ILE A 8 -41.30 -34.35 5.02
N LYS A 9 -41.64 -35.29 5.91
CA LYS A 9 -41.62 -35.06 7.36
C LYS A 9 -40.22 -34.67 7.84
N ASN A 10 -39.23 -35.52 7.56
CA ASN A 10 -37.82 -35.28 7.89
C ASN A 10 -37.31 -33.96 7.27
N GLY A 11 -37.77 -33.61 6.06
CA GLY A 11 -37.47 -32.33 5.43
C GLY A 11 -38.09 -31.11 6.12
N LYS A 12 -39.31 -31.23 6.67
CA LYS A 12 -39.93 -30.19 7.51
C LYS A 12 -39.21 -30.06 8.85
N ASP A 13 -38.88 -31.17 9.50
CA ASP A 13 -38.20 -31.18 10.79
C ASP A 13 -36.83 -30.51 10.69
N PHE A 14 -36.04 -30.84 9.66
CA PHE A 14 -34.80 -30.14 9.35
C PHE A 14 -34.99 -28.63 9.13
N LEU A 15 -36.01 -28.20 8.37
CA LEU A 15 -36.27 -26.77 8.15
C LEU A 15 -36.78 -26.05 9.41
N ASN A 16 -37.45 -26.76 10.33
CA ASN A 16 -37.80 -26.24 11.65
C ASN A 16 -36.54 -26.01 12.50
N ASP A 17 -35.55 -26.90 12.44
CA ASP A 17 -34.29 -26.73 13.17
C ASP A 17 -33.43 -25.61 12.59
N ILE A 18 -33.36 -25.48 11.25
CA ILE A 18 -32.79 -24.29 10.60
C ILE A 18 -33.54 -23.03 11.03
N SER A 19 -34.87 -23.08 11.16
CA SER A 19 -35.68 -21.95 11.63
C SER A 19 -35.44 -21.60 13.10
N LYS A 20 -35.00 -22.54 13.96
CA LYS A 20 -34.56 -22.25 15.34
C LYS A 20 -33.20 -21.55 15.30
N LEU A 21 -32.24 -22.13 14.58
CA LEU A 21 -30.88 -21.61 14.46
C LEU A 21 -30.85 -20.15 13.96
N ILE A 22 -31.54 -19.84 12.85
CA ILE A 22 -31.52 -18.47 12.31
C ILE A 22 -32.27 -17.45 13.21
N LYS A 23 -33.15 -17.93 14.10
CA LYS A 23 -33.87 -17.08 15.06
C LYS A 23 -32.94 -16.54 16.15
N GLU A 24 -31.85 -17.24 16.48
CA GLU A 24 -30.80 -16.77 17.40
C GLU A 24 -30.11 -15.49 16.88
N PHE A 25 -29.94 -15.39 15.56
CA PHE A 25 -29.45 -14.19 14.88
C PHE A 25 -30.52 -13.08 14.78
N GLY A 26 -31.74 -13.32 15.26
CA GLY A 26 -32.87 -12.38 15.19
C GLY A 26 -33.62 -12.41 13.85
N ILE A 27 -33.52 -13.51 13.09
CA ILE A 27 -34.19 -13.69 11.80
C ILE A 27 -35.50 -14.45 12.02
N LYS A 28 -36.62 -13.80 11.69
CA LYS A 28 -37.98 -14.34 11.77
C LYS A 28 -38.36 -15.02 10.46
N THR A 29 -38.84 -16.25 10.58
CA THR A 29 -39.49 -17.02 9.52
C THR A 29 -41.01 -16.83 9.57
N LEU A 30 -41.71 -17.26 8.52
CA LEU A 30 -43.16 -17.20 8.41
C LEU A 30 -43.77 -18.61 8.47
N TYR A 31 -43.44 -19.46 7.49
CA TYR A 31 -43.91 -20.83 7.37
C TYR A 31 -43.00 -21.64 6.43
N ILE A 32 -43.19 -22.96 6.37
CA ILE A 32 -42.56 -23.84 5.39
C ILE A 32 -43.59 -24.15 4.29
N ASP A 33 -43.29 -23.75 3.06
CA ASP A 33 -44.11 -24.03 1.88
C ASP A 33 -43.77 -25.44 1.30
N LYS A 34 -44.77 -26.12 0.70
CA LYS A 34 -44.65 -27.43 0.05
C LYS A 34 -45.14 -27.30 -1.40
N ARG A 35 -44.22 -27.33 -2.36
CA ARG A 35 -44.52 -27.20 -3.81
C ARG A 35 -44.23 -28.49 -4.56
N LYS A 36 -45.11 -28.86 -5.50
CA LYS A 36 -44.88 -29.97 -6.43
C LYS A 36 -43.90 -29.51 -7.51
N LYS A 37 -42.71 -30.13 -7.61
CA LYS A 37 -41.64 -29.67 -8.51
C LYS A 37 -41.59 -30.44 -9.83
N HIS A 38 -41.77 -31.77 -9.79
CA HIS A 38 -41.68 -32.63 -10.97
C HIS A 38 -42.42 -33.94 -10.72
N ILE A 39 -42.85 -34.62 -11.79
CA ILE A 39 -43.34 -36.00 -11.77
C ILE A 39 -42.43 -36.76 -12.72
N ASN A 40 -41.76 -37.82 -12.25
CA ASN A 40 -40.89 -38.61 -13.13
C ASN A 40 -41.69 -39.56 -14.03
N THR A 41 -41.01 -40.23 -14.95
CA THR A 41 -41.62 -41.19 -15.90
C THR A 41 -42.27 -42.42 -15.24
N LYS A 42 -42.07 -42.63 -13.93
CA LYS A 42 -42.74 -43.67 -13.12
C LYS A 42 -43.93 -43.16 -12.32
N GLY A 43 -44.31 -41.88 -12.50
CA GLY A 43 -45.41 -41.24 -11.76
C GLY A 43 -45.04 -40.71 -10.37
N GLU A 44 -43.78 -40.86 -9.92
CA GLU A 44 -43.36 -40.44 -8.59
C GLU A 44 -43.23 -38.90 -8.51
N ILE A 45 -43.80 -38.31 -7.46
CA ILE A 45 -43.80 -36.86 -7.25
C ILE A 45 -42.56 -36.42 -6.47
N SER A 46 -41.79 -35.50 -7.07
CA SER A 46 -40.73 -34.76 -6.37
C SER A 46 -41.28 -33.46 -5.77
N TRP A 47 -41.16 -33.34 -4.45
CA TRP A 47 -41.64 -32.18 -3.68
C TRP A 47 -40.50 -31.25 -3.28
N ALA A 48 -40.69 -29.95 -3.48
CA ALA A 48 -39.83 -28.90 -2.96
C ALA A 48 -40.38 -28.38 -1.62
N LEU A 49 -39.52 -28.35 -0.60
CA LEU A 49 -39.77 -27.62 0.65
C LEU A 49 -38.93 -26.33 0.68
N GLU A 50 -39.58 -25.23 1.05
CA GLU A 50 -39.01 -23.87 1.10
C GLU A 50 -39.36 -23.21 2.44
N LEU A 51 -38.36 -22.73 3.18
CA LEU A 51 -38.57 -21.99 4.43
C LEU A 51 -38.69 -20.50 4.12
N LEU A 52 -39.87 -19.92 4.31
CA LEU A 52 -40.14 -18.53 3.99
C LEU A 52 -39.64 -17.62 5.12
N ILE A 53 -38.65 -16.78 4.80
CA ILE A 53 -38.12 -15.76 5.70
C ILE A 53 -39.00 -14.50 5.59
N SER A 54 -39.24 -13.79 6.70
CA SER A 54 -40.05 -12.57 6.68
C SER A 54 -39.41 -11.48 5.81
N PRO A 55 -40.11 -10.90 4.82
CA PRO A 55 -39.56 -9.90 3.90
C PRO A 55 -39.52 -8.47 4.49
N LYS A 56 -39.74 -8.33 5.80
CA LYS A 56 -39.67 -7.02 6.48
C LYS A 56 -38.22 -6.48 6.43
N PRO A 57 -38.00 -5.17 6.18
CA PRO A 57 -36.65 -4.61 6.02
C PRO A 57 -35.70 -4.91 7.20
N GLU A 58 -36.16 -4.79 8.44
CA GLU A 58 -35.39 -5.14 9.66
C GLU A 58 -34.95 -6.61 9.68
N ASN A 59 -35.81 -7.50 9.17
CA ASN A 59 -35.58 -8.94 9.18
C ASN A 59 -34.59 -9.36 8.10
N LEU A 60 -34.72 -8.77 6.91
CA LEU A 60 -33.76 -8.91 5.83
C LEU A 60 -32.41 -8.27 6.20
N PHE A 61 -32.42 -7.15 6.92
CA PHE A 61 -31.20 -6.55 7.44
C PHE A 61 -30.46 -7.53 8.35
N ASN A 62 -31.13 -8.16 9.33
CA ASN A 62 -30.53 -9.18 10.18
C ASN A 62 -30.02 -10.40 9.38
N LEU A 63 -30.76 -10.85 8.37
CA LEU A 63 -30.35 -11.96 7.50
C LEU A 63 -29.04 -11.66 6.78
N TRP A 64 -28.97 -10.54 6.06
CA TRP A 64 -27.82 -10.22 5.22
C TRP A 64 -26.61 -9.77 6.06
N SER A 65 -26.82 -9.02 7.15
CA SER A 65 -25.73 -8.49 7.98
C SER A 65 -25.09 -9.50 8.94
N LYS A 66 -25.82 -10.57 9.35
CA LYS A 66 -25.32 -11.51 10.37
C LYS A 66 -24.98 -12.91 9.85
N ILE A 67 -25.62 -13.36 8.77
CA ILE A 67 -25.28 -14.66 8.19
C ILE A 67 -24.04 -14.57 7.29
N GLY A 68 -23.79 -13.40 6.67
CA GLY A 68 -22.54 -13.04 5.97
C GLY A 68 -22.23 -13.82 4.68
N PHE A 69 -22.75 -15.05 4.55
CA PHE A 69 -22.56 -15.96 3.42
C PHE A 69 -21.09 -16.21 3.06
N GLU A 70 -20.18 -16.19 4.04
CA GLU A 70 -18.72 -16.31 3.84
C GLU A 70 -18.30 -17.55 3.00
N TYR A 71 -19.09 -18.63 3.07
CA TYR A 71 -18.91 -19.84 2.28
C TYR A 71 -19.17 -19.66 0.76
N ASN A 72 -19.64 -18.50 0.31
CA ASN A 72 -19.92 -18.18 -1.09
C ASN A 72 -19.74 -16.68 -1.36
N LEU A 73 -18.65 -16.33 -2.05
CA LEU A 73 -18.23 -14.94 -2.31
C LEU A 73 -19.32 -14.09 -2.99
N GLU A 74 -20.00 -14.63 -4.01
CA GLU A 74 -21.06 -13.93 -4.75
C GLU A 74 -22.26 -13.58 -3.84
N ARG A 75 -22.65 -14.50 -2.94
CA ARG A 75 -23.72 -14.25 -1.96
C ARG A 75 -23.29 -13.29 -0.86
N SER A 76 -22.03 -13.36 -0.43
CA SER A 76 -21.46 -12.43 0.54
C SER A 76 -21.43 -11.01 -0.01
N PHE A 77 -20.94 -10.84 -1.24
CA PHE A 77 -21.01 -9.60 -2.01
C PHE A 77 -22.43 -9.04 -2.08
N ASN A 78 -23.39 -9.81 -2.58
CA ASN A 78 -24.78 -9.38 -2.71
C ASN A 78 -25.43 -9.05 -1.35
N ALA A 79 -25.10 -9.79 -0.29
CA ALA A 79 -25.58 -9.52 1.07
C ALA A 79 -25.07 -8.16 1.58
N ASN A 80 -23.79 -7.85 1.40
CA ASN A 80 -23.19 -6.58 1.84
C ASN A 80 -23.83 -5.37 1.15
N VAL A 81 -24.05 -5.43 -0.16
CA VAL A 81 -24.75 -4.36 -0.90
C VAL A 81 -26.23 -4.27 -0.48
N ALA A 82 -26.91 -5.40 -0.27
CA ALA A 82 -28.30 -5.44 0.20
C ALA A 82 -28.47 -4.79 1.59
N VAL A 83 -27.49 -4.94 2.50
CA VAL A 83 -27.49 -4.25 3.81
C VAL A 83 -27.52 -2.73 3.64
N GLN A 84 -26.71 -2.17 2.74
CA GLN A 84 -26.65 -0.72 2.51
C GLN A 84 -27.92 -0.21 1.81
N TYR A 85 -28.41 -0.92 0.80
CA TYR A 85 -29.69 -0.63 0.15
C TYR A 85 -30.87 -0.61 1.15
N LEU A 86 -30.89 -1.54 2.12
CA LEU A 86 -31.89 -1.57 3.19
C LEU A 86 -31.73 -0.40 4.19
N LYS A 87 -30.50 0.02 4.53
CA LYS A 87 -30.26 1.22 5.34
C LYS A 87 -30.76 2.49 4.66
N LEU A 88 -30.47 2.67 3.37
CA LEU A 88 -30.96 3.81 2.59
C LEU A 88 -32.49 3.82 2.54
N LYS A 89 -33.10 2.65 2.34
CA LYS A 89 -34.56 2.47 2.39
C LYS A 89 -35.15 2.85 3.76
N GLN A 90 -34.50 2.46 4.85
CA GLN A 90 -34.91 2.84 6.22
C GLN A 90 -34.75 4.34 6.47
N LYS A 91 -33.64 4.95 6.02
CA LYS A 91 -33.38 6.40 6.11
C LYS A 91 -34.49 7.22 5.46
N ILE A 92 -34.84 6.92 4.22
CA ILE A 92 -35.93 7.61 3.49
C ILE A 92 -37.29 7.47 4.20
N LEU A 93 -37.57 6.30 4.80
CA LEU A 93 -38.80 6.11 5.57
C LEU A 93 -38.80 6.93 6.86
N LYS A 94 -37.66 7.02 7.56
CA LYS A 94 -37.48 7.81 8.77
C LYS A 94 -37.63 9.32 8.50
N GLU A 95 -36.95 9.84 7.48
CA GLU A 95 -37.05 11.24 7.03
C GLU A 95 -38.51 11.61 6.68
N LYS A 96 -39.21 10.72 5.97
CA LYS A 96 -40.65 10.91 5.69
C LYS A 96 -41.52 10.89 6.94
N ASP A 97 -41.26 9.96 7.86
CA ASP A 97 -42.02 9.83 9.11
C ASP A 97 -41.86 11.06 10.01
N GLU A 98 -40.64 11.59 10.11
CA GLU A 98 -40.30 12.83 10.82
C GLU A 98 -41.01 14.04 10.21
N VAL A 99 -40.96 14.20 8.88
CA VAL A 99 -41.68 15.28 8.19
C VAL A 99 -43.21 15.16 8.35
N ILE A 100 -43.78 13.96 8.32
CA ILE A 100 -45.21 13.71 8.57
C ILE A 100 -45.61 14.06 10.01
N LYS A 101 -44.80 13.67 11.00
CA LYS A 101 -45.19 13.74 12.43
C LYS A 101 -44.79 15.03 13.12
N VAL A 102 -43.73 15.70 12.67
CA VAL A 102 -43.15 16.88 13.32
C VAL A 102 -43.28 18.10 12.42
N THR A 103 -42.61 18.10 11.26
CA THR A 103 -42.42 19.31 10.45
C THR A 103 -43.73 19.83 9.85
N ILE A 104 -44.53 18.98 9.20
CA ILE A 104 -45.79 19.41 8.57
C ILE A 104 -46.81 19.88 9.63
N PRO A 105 -47.07 19.16 10.74
CA PRO A 105 -47.93 19.64 11.81
C PRO A 105 -47.52 21.00 12.39
N GLN A 106 -46.21 21.27 12.53
CA GLN A 106 -45.70 22.56 13.01
C GLN A 106 -45.96 23.69 12.00
N LEU A 107 -45.72 23.46 10.71
CA LEU A 107 -45.97 24.46 9.67
C LEU A 107 -47.48 24.71 9.45
N LEU A 108 -48.33 23.69 9.62
CA LEU A 108 -49.80 23.84 9.60
C LEU A 108 -50.30 24.70 10.75
N LYS A 109 -49.75 24.55 11.97
CA LYS A 109 -50.06 25.43 13.12
C LYS A 109 -49.69 26.89 12.87
N ASN A 110 -48.68 27.15 12.03
CA ASN A 110 -48.28 28.49 11.62
C ASN A 110 -49.15 29.07 10.48
N ASN A 111 -50.33 28.50 10.21
CA ASN A 111 -51.28 28.92 9.18
C ASN A 111 -50.70 29.02 7.74
N LEU A 112 -49.65 28.26 7.43
CA LEU A 112 -49.09 28.19 6.09
C LEU A 112 -50.00 27.37 5.16
N SER A 113 -50.24 27.87 3.95
CA SER A 113 -51.00 27.12 2.93
C SER A 113 -50.23 25.88 2.48
N TYR A 114 -50.93 24.81 2.09
CA TYR A 114 -50.29 23.55 1.69
C TYR A 114 -49.31 23.74 0.53
N GLN A 115 -49.56 24.71 -0.34
CA GLN A 115 -48.66 25.10 -1.44
C GLN A 115 -47.37 25.72 -0.92
N LYS A 116 -47.42 26.61 0.08
CA LYS A 116 -46.21 27.18 0.72
C LYS A 116 -45.41 26.10 1.47
N ILE A 117 -46.09 25.23 2.23
CA ILE A 117 -45.45 24.08 2.92
C ILE A 117 -44.76 23.16 1.90
N ALA A 118 -45.43 22.84 0.79
CA ALA A 118 -44.86 22.03 -0.28
C ALA A 118 -43.72 22.73 -1.04
N LEU A 119 -43.72 24.05 -1.14
CA LEU A 119 -42.60 24.80 -1.70
C LEU A 119 -41.36 24.71 -0.80
N GLN A 120 -41.56 24.84 0.52
CA GLN A 120 -40.50 24.86 1.54
C GLN A 120 -39.86 23.49 1.79
N LEU A 121 -40.63 22.40 1.70
CA LEU A 121 -40.18 21.05 2.06
C LEU A 121 -39.88 20.13 0.86
N ALA A 122 -40.09 20.58 -0.38
CA ALA A 122 -39.91 19.71 -1.54
C ALA A 122 -38.43 19.48 -1.90
N GLY A 123 -38.10 18.22 -2.15
CA GLY A 123 -36.77 17.76 -2.58
C GLY A 123 -36.81 16.27 -2.94
N ASN A 124 -35.65 15.63 -3.06
CA ASN A 124 -35.57 14.16 -3.09
C ASN A 124 -35.40 13.67 -1.63
N PRO A 125 -36.27 12.83 -1.05
CA PRO A 125 -37.36 12.01 -1.63
C PRO A 125 -38.79 12.55 -1.43
N LEU A 126 -38.95 13.86 -1.16
CA LEU A 126 -40.21 14.52 -0.78
C LEU A 126 -40.82 15.33 -1.94
N THR A 127 -41.68 14.72 -2.75
CA THR A 127 -42.34 15.45 -3.85
C THR A 127 -43.40 16.44 -3.34
N ARG A 128 -43.58 17.56 -4.04
CA ARG A 128 -44.64 18.57 -3.73
C ARG A 128 -46.02 17.91 -3.57
N ARG A 129 -46.36 16.97 -4.45
CA ARG A 129 -47.63 16.23 -4.43
C ARG A 129 -47.78 15.36 -3.17
N PHE A 130 -46.72 14.72 -2.71
CA PHE A 130 -46.71 13.94 -1.47
C PHE A 130 -46.94 14.85 -0.26
N ILE A 131 -46.27 16.01 -0.19
CA ILE A 131 -46.43 16.96 0.92
C ILE A 131 -47.87 17.50 1.00
N ILE A 132 -48.47 17.88 -0.13
CA ILE A 132 -49.86 18.36 -0.19
C ILE A 132 -50.86 17.28 0.25
N ASP A 133 -50.69 16.04 -0.22
CA ASP A 133 -51.52 14.89 0.19
C ASP A 133 -51.40 14.60 1.70
N VAL A 134 -50.19 14.69 2.26
CA VAL A 134 -49.97 14.56 3.71
C VAL A 134 -50.67 15.68 4.49
N CYS A 135 -50.52 16.95 4.07
CA CYS A 135 -51.18 18.09 4.72
C CYS A 135 -52.71 17.90 4.78
N TRP A 136 -53.33 17.50 3.65
CA TRP A 136 -54.76 17.24 3.57
C TRP A 136 -55.20 16.05 4.44
N LYS A 137 -54.41 14.97 4.49
CA LYS A 137 -54.71 13.78 5.31
C LYS A 137 -54.64 14.08 6.80
N LEU A 138 -53.62 14.82 7.24
CA LEU A 138 -53.45 15.22 8.65
C LEU A 138 -54.59 16.12 9.12
N ASN A 139 -54.98 17.12 8.33
CA ASN A 139 -56.13 17.98 8.65
C ASN A 139 -57.49 17.25 8.65
N LYS A 140 -57.56 16.05 8.08
CA LYS A 140 -58.72 15.14 8.19
C LYS A 140 -58.54 14.04 9.26
N GLY A 141 -57.57 14.17 10.16
CA GLY A 141 -57.31 13.21 11.24
C GLY A 141 -56.88 11.81 10.76
N LYS A 142 -56.45 11.66 9.51
CA LYS A 142 -56.13 10.35 8.92
C LYS A 142 -54.72 9.90 9.30
N LYS A 143 -54.59 8.66 9.76
CA LYS A 143 -53.28 8.02 9.97
C LYS A 143 -52.56 7.82 8.63
N ILE A 144 -51.28 8.18 8.60
CA ILE A 144 -50.41 8.07 7.42
C ILE A 144 -49.30 7.09 7.75
N VAL A 145 -48.96 6.21 6.80
CA VAL A 145 -47.80 5.33 6.88
C VAL A 145 -46.86 5.71 5.73
N PRO A 146 -45.60 6.10 5.99
CA PRO A 146 -44.67 6.46 4.93
C PRO A 146 -44.39 5.27 4.01
N ARG A 147 -44.24 5.57 2.72
CA ARG A 147 -43.86 4.60 1.69
C ARG A 147 -42.66 5.11 0.91
N ILE A 148 -41.84 4.17 0.45
CA ILE A 148 -40.75 4.41 -0.49
C ILE A 148 -41.33 5.02 -1.78
N PRO A 149 -40.72 6.10 -2.32
CA PRO A 149 -41.20 6.70 -3.57
C PRO A 149 -40.95 5.75 -4.75
N PHE A 150 -41.74 5.88 -5.82
CA PHE A 150 -41.52 5.11 -7.05
C PHE A 150 -40.18 5.45 -7.74
N SER A 151 -39.62 6.64 -7.46
CA SER A 151 -38.30 7.08 -7.92
C SER A 151 -37.13 6.49 -7.13
N PHE A 152 -37.37 5.57 -6.19
CA PHE A 152 -36.30 4.85 -5.51
C PHE A 152 -35.76 3.75 -6.44
N PRO A 153 -34.43 3.66 -6.66
CA PRO A 153 -33.88 2.75 -7.66
C PRO A 153 -34.21 1.28 -7.33
N PRO A 154 -34.48 0.44 -8.34
CA PRO A 154 -34.47 -1.02 -8.18
C PRO A 154 -33.14 -1.51 -7.62
N PHE A 155 -33.14 -2.64 -6.91
CA PHE A 155 -31.91 -3.16 -6.31
C PHE A 155 -30.83 -3.52 -7.36
N GLU A 156 -31.23 -4.03 -8.53
CA GLU A 156 -30.29 -4.36 -9.61
C GLU A 156 -29.60 -3.12 -10.21
N ASP A 157 -30.29 -1.98 -10.25
CA ASP A 157 -29.73 -0.74 -10.79
C ASP A 157 -28.87 -0.04 -9.74
N TYR A 158 -29.35 0.01 -8.49
CA TYR A 158 -28.55 0.44 -7.34
C TYR A 158 -27.25 -0.38 -7.22
N LEU A 159 -27.33 -1.70 -7.34
CA LEU A 159 -26.17 -2.60 -7.31
C LEU A 159 -25.13 -2.21 -8.38
N LYS A 160 -25.55 -2.06 -9.65
CA LYS A 160 -24.65 -1.66 -10.74
C LYS A 160 -24.00 -0.30 -10.47
N GLU A 161 -24.79 0.69 -10.03
CA GLU A 161 -24.35 2.06 -9.76
C GLU A 161 -23.34 2.09 -8.61
N VAL A 162 -23.70 1.61 -7.42
CA VAL A 162 -22.84 1.76 -6.23
C VAL A 162 -21.65 0.79 -6.21
N THR A 163 -21.59 -0.22 -7.07
CA THR A 163 -20.42 -1.11 -7.19
C THR A 163 -19.62 -0.89 -8.47
N GLU A 164 -19.87 0.19 -9.23
CA GLU A 164 -19.10 0.49 -10.44
C GLU A 164 -17.61 0.62 -10.11
N GLY A 165 -16.77 -0.18 -10.78
CA GLY A 165 -15.32 -0.22 -10.52
C GLY A 165 -14.88 -0.92 -9.21
N LEU A 166 -15.81 -1.42 -8.39
CA LEU A 166 -15.51 -2.11 -7.11
C LEU A 166 -15.45 -3.64 -7.23
N GLU A 167 -15.62 -4.20 -8.43
CA GLU A 167 -15.62 -5.65 -8.70
C GLU A 167 -16.56 -6.41 -7.73
N GLN A 168 -16.16 -7.56 -7.18
CA GLN A 168 -16.94 -8.30 -6.17
C GLN A 168 -16.46 -8.03 -4.73
N SER A 169 -15.87 -6.86 -4.44
CA SER A 169 -15.27 -6.52 -3.14
C SER A 169 -16.24 -6.54 -1.94
N GLY A 170 -17.54 -6.39 -2.18
CA GLY A 170 -18.57 -6.23 -1.15
C GLY A 170 -18.68 -4.81 -0.60
N MET A 171 -17.91 -3.87 -1.16
CA MET A 171 -17.98 -2.44 -0.86
C MET A 171 -19.02 -1.74 -1.74
N VAL A 172 -19.42 -0.53 -1.34
CA VAL A 172 -20.30 0.35 -2.12
C VAL A 172 -19.75 1.77 -2.08
N TRP A 173 -19.92 2.52 -3.17
CA TRP A 173 -19.78 3.97 -3.16
C TRP A 173 -20.95 4.62 -2.41
N ASP A 174 -20.66 5.66 -1.63
CA ASP A 174 -21.65 6.50 -0.93
C ASP A 174 -21.13 7.94 -0.87
N GLU A 175 -22.02 8.90 -0.69
CA GLU A 175 -21.72 10.33 -0.78
C GLU A 175 -21.60 10.97 0.62
N ILE A 176 -20.46 11.62 0.90
CA ILE A 176 -20.23 12.33 2.16
C ILE A 176 -21.13 13.58 2.21
N LYS A 177 -22.25 13.49 2.94
CA LYS A 177 -23.25 14.59 3.04
C LYS A 177 -22.84 15.75 3.94
N LYS A 178 -21.96 15.55 4.93
CA LYS A 178 -21.47 16.59 5.84
C LYS A 178 -20.16 16.15 6.49
N ILE A 179 -19.27 17.11 6.73
CA ILE A 179 -18.06 16.94 7.54
C ILE A 179 -18.17 17.93 8.71
N GLU A 180 -17.95 17.45 9.93
CA GLU A 180 -17.95 18.27 11.16
C GLU A 180 -16.64 18.04 11.92
N LYS A 181 -16.02 19.13 12.39
CA LYS A 181 -14.81 19.05 13.22
C LYS A 181 -15.22 18.97 14.69
N ILE A 182 -14.99 17.82 15.32
CA ILE A 182 -15.24 17.60 16.74
C ILE A 182 -13.93 17.69 17.55
N PRO A 183 -13.93 18.23 18.79
CA PRO A 183 -12.81 18.06 19.71
C PRO A 183 -12.67 16.58 20.09
N TYR A 184 -11.46 16.04 19.99
CA TYR A 184 -11.13 14.67 20.39
C TYR A 184 -9.81 14.71 21.17
N GLN A 185 -9.78 14.08 22.35
CA GLN A 185 -8.64 14.08 23.27
C GLN A 185 -8.26 12.64 23.66
N ASP A 186 -8.02 11.80 22.64
CA ASP A 186 -7.52 10.44 22.78
C ASP A 186 -6.69 10.07 21.53
N PHE A 187 -6.03 8.92 21.54
CA PHE A 187 -5.18 8.46 20.44
C PHE A 187 -6.02 7.96 19.25
N VAL A 188 -5.59 8.30 18.03
CA VAL A 188 -6.09 7.69 16.79
C VAL A 188 -5.07 6.70 16.24
N TYR A 189 -5.54 5.48 15.94
CA TYR A 189 -4.67 4.41 15.44
C TYR A 189 -4.63 4.42 13.91
N ASP A 190 -3.50 4.90 13.39
CA ASP A 190 -3.12 4.81 11.99
C ASP A 190 -2.36 3.49 11.72
N PHE A 191 -2.78 2.70 10.73
CA PHE A 191 -2.19 1.39 10.41
C PHE A 191 -1.36 1.36 9.12
N THR A 192 -1.21 2.48 8.41
CA THR A 192 -0.50 2.53 7.11
C THR A 192 -0.08 4.02 6.92
N VAL A 193 1.18 4.46 6.64
CA VAL A 193 1.54 5.92 6.81
C VAL A 193 2.11 6.78 5.61
N SER A 194 2.50 6.29 4.39
CA SER A 194 2.49 7.17 3.13
C SER A 194 2.01 6.66 1.70
N HIS A 195 0.70 6.46 1.47
CA HIS A 195 -0.09 6.49 0.21
C HIS A 195 -0.70 7.92 0.11
N SER A 196 -1.58 8.23 -0.84
CA SER A 196 -2.18 9.59 -0.95
C SER A 196 -3.18 9.95 0.16
N ASP A 197 -4.17 9.08 0.31
CA ASP A 197 -5.36 9.19 1.15
C ASP A 197 -5.01 8.63 2.54
N HIS A 198 -5.56 9.05 3.70
CA HIS A 198 -5.27 8.45 5.04
C HIS A 198 -6.37 7.52 5.74
N ASN A 199 -6.05 6.25 6.11
CA ASN A 199 -6.83 5.10 6.68
C ASN A 199 -6.85 5.18 8.20
N PHE A 200 -8.05 5.00 8.69
CA PHE A 200 -8.36 4.78 10.09
C PHE A 200 -9.58 3.85 10.13
N ILE A 201 -9.77 3.12 11.23
CA ILE A 201 -11.07 2.52 11.53
C ILE A 201 -11.82 3.54 12.39
N ALA A 202 -12.77 4.23 11.78
CA ALA A 202 -13.65 5.17 12.47
C ALA A 202 -15.08 4.62 12.44
N ASN A 203 -15.66 4.32 13.60
CA ASN A 203 -17.05 3.84 13.73
C ASN A 203 -17.41 2.62 12.83
N ASN A 204 -16.47 1.67 12.67
CA ASN A 204 -16.57 0.49 11.79
C ASN A 204 -16.54 0.77 10.27
N PHE A 205 -16.05 1.95 9.86
CA PHE A 205 -15.68 2.23 8.47
C PHE A 205 -14.17 2.21 8.30
N VAL A 206 -13.71 1.65 7.18
CA VAL A 206 -12.34 1.80 6.69
C VAL A 206 -12.29 3.10 5.87
N VAL A 207 -11.68 4.13 6.43
CA VAL A 207 -11.11 5.26 5.65
C VAL A 207 -9.76 4.75 5.05
N SER A 208 -9.14 5.32 4.01
CA SER A 208 -7.98 4.74 3.24
C SER A 208 -6.61 5.41 3.42
N ASN A 209 -5.49 4.71 3.71
CA ASN A 209 -4.01 5.01 3.94
C ASN A 209 -3.18 4.03 3.03
N CYS A 210 -1.84 4.03 2.86
CA CYS A 210 -0.72 4.41 3.71
C CYS A 210 0.64 3.63 3.52
N ILE A 211 1.47 3.85 2.50
CA ILE A 211 2.76 3.14 2.27
C ILE A 211 4.01 3.99 2.65
N GLY A 212 4.38 4.07 3.94
CA GLY A 212 5.56 4.85 4.42
C GLY A 212 5.36 5.82 5.58
N GLY A 213 5.13 5.39 6.81
CA GLY A 213 5.28 4.05 7.37
C GLY A 213 6.50 3.99 8.28
N VAL A 214 6.43 4.66 9.44
CA VAL A 214 7.43 4.57 10.52
C VAL A 214 6.73 4.16 11.81
N ALA A 215 7.23 3.14 12.50
CA ALA A 215 6.72 2.72 13.81
C ALA A 215 7.85 2.17 14.68
N ALA A 216 8.00 2.67 15.91
CA ALA A 216 9.06 2.27 16.83
C ALA A 216 8.47 1.56 18.06
N THR A 217 8.94 0.35 18.36
CA THR A 217 8.45 -0.44 19.51
C THR A 217 9.56 -0.67 20.55
N ASP A 218 9.26 -0.43 21.83
CA ASP A 218 10.21 -0.58 22.94
C ASP A 218 10.47 -2.07 23.23
N ILE A 219 11.68 -2.56 22.92
CA ILE A 219 11.99 -4.00 22.99
C ILE A 219 12.09 -4.55 24.42
N GLU A 220 12.25 -3.66 25.41
CA GLU A 220 12.26 -4.02 26.84
C GLU A 220 10.83 -4.11 27.37
N ALA A 221 9.94 -3.23 26.90
CA ALA A 221 8.51 -3.23 27.24
C ALA A 221 7.66 -4.25 26.43
N GLY A 222 8.29 -5.31 25.89
CA GLY A 222 7.59 -6.34 25.11
C GLY A 222 7.27 -5.98 23.65
N GLY A 223 7.90 -4.91 23.14
CA GLY A 223 7.73 -4.42 21.76
C GLY A 223 7.91 -5.50 20.69
N VAL A 224 7.12 -5.38 19.63
CA VAL A 224 6.99 -6.40 18.58
C VAL A 224 7.73 -6.02 17.31
N ILE A 225 8.12 -7.04 16.53
CA ILE A 225 8.54 -6.91 15.14
C ILE A 225 7.45 -7.47 14.21
N SER A 226 7.14 -6.76 13.13
CA SER A 226 6.15 -7.15 12.12
C SER A 226 6.73 -7.16 10.71
N PRO A 227 6.66 -8.29 9.98
CA PRO A 227 6.98 -8.33 8.55
C PRO A 227 6.10 -7.38 7.73
N GLY A 228 4.83 -7.22 8.12
CA GLY A 228 3.90 -6.26 7.52
C GLY A 228 4.35 -4.81 7.67
N GLY A 229 5.06 -4.48 8.76
CA GLY A 229 5.66 -3.17 9.05
C GLY A 229 7.02 -2.93 8.36
N VAL A 230 7.68 -3.95 7.82
CA VAL A 230 8.90 -3.85 7.01
C VAL A 230 8.58 -3.82 5.51
N GLY A 231 7.62 -4.64 5.07
CA GLY A 231 7.26 -4.83 3.68
C GLY A 231 7.96 -6.01 3.01
N PHE A 232 7.36 -6.47 1.89
CA PHE A 232 7.79 -7.71 1.22
C PHE A 232 9.17 -7.61 0.57
N ASP A 233 9.48 -6.51 -0.13
CA ASP A 233 10.84 -6.30 -0.66
C ASP A 233 11.72 -5.69 0.44
N ILE A 234 12.21 -6.56 1.32
CA ILE A 234 13.08 -6.22 2.45
C ILE A 234 14.35 -5.56 1.93
N SER A 235 14.73 -4.43 2.52
CA SER A 235 15.81 -3.54 2.06
C SER A 235 15.71 -3.20 0.56
N CYS A 236 14.49 -3.08 0.01
CA CYS A 236 14.30 -2.19 -1.11
C CYS A 236 14.86 -0.81 -0.74
N GLY A 237 15.65 -0.23 -1.63
CA GLY A 237 16.52 0.90 -1.31
C GLY A 237 17.19 1.45 -2.55
N VAL A 238 17.90 2.56 -2.34
CA VAL A 238 18.37 3.43 -3.41
C VAL A 238 19.83 3.78 -3.18
N ARG A 239 20.59 3.72 -4.26
CA ARG A 239 22.02 4.04 -4.30
C ARG A 239 22.25 5.15 -5.33
N LEU A 240 22.98 6.20 -4.96
CA LEU A 240 23.26 7.36 -5.82
C LEU A 240 24.76 7.52 -6.04
N MET A 241 25.18 7.58 -7.29
CA MET A 241 26.55 7.91 -7.72
C MET A 241 26.59 9.31 -8.31
N ARG A 242 27.66 10.06 -8.03
CA ARG A 242 28.07 11.21 -8.85
C ARG A 242 28.97 10.76 -10.00
N THR A 243 29.19 11.63 -10.98
CA THR A 243 30.20 11.45 -12.04
C THR A 243 31.01 12.74 -12.20
N ASN A 244 32.11 12.74 -12.95
CA ASN A 244 32.72 14.00 -13.43
C ASN A 244 32.06 14.52 -14.73
N LEU A 245 31.07 13.81 -15.27
CA LEU A 245 30.43 14.13 -16.54
C LEU A 245 29.38 15.22 -16.36
N THR A 246 29.12 15.97 -17.44
CA THR A 246 28.02 16.91 -17.55
C THR A 246 26.95 16.42 -18.53
N GLU A 247 25.78 17.07 -18.55
CA GLU A 247 24.74 16.77 -19.55
C GLU A 247 25.28 16.85 -20.99
N LYS A 248 26.26 17.73 -21.27
CA LYS A 248 26.86 17.88 -22.61
C LYS A 248 27.62 16.62 -23.07
N ASP A 249 28.25 15.90 -22.15
CA ASP A 249 29.07 14.72 -22.45
C ASP A 249 28.21 13.49 -22.76
N VAL A 250 27.05 13.41 -22.13
CA VAL A 250 26.15 12.25 -22.22
C VAL A 250 25.03 12.46 -23.24
N LYS A 251 24.42 13.64 -23.32
CA LYS A 251 23.21 13.89 -24.13
C LYS A 251 23.33 13.49 -25.61
N PRO A 252 24.45 13.73 -26.33
CA PRO A 252 24.59 13.30 -27.73
C PRO A 252 24.58 11.78 -27.94
N LYS A 253 24.89 11.00 -26.90
CA LYS A 253 25.02 9.53 -26.92
C LYS A 253 24.05 8.81 -25.97
N LEU A 254 23.12 9.56 -25.35
CA LEU A 254 22.26 9.12 -24.25
C LEU A 254 21.41 7.90 -24.62
N ARG A 255 20.86 7.89 -25.84
CA ARG A 255 20.08 6.78 -26.41
C ARG A 255 20.87 5.48 -26.37
N ASP A 256 22.09 5.51 -26.91
CA ASP A 256 22.95 4.33 -27.03
C ASP A 256 23.56 3.91 -25.69
N LEU A 257 23.82 4.86 -24.78
CA LEU A 257 24.21 4.58 -23.41
C LEU A 257 23.10 3.84 -22.64
N VAL A 258 21.84 4.27 -22.76
CA VAL A 258 20.70 3.59 -22.12
C VAL A 258 20.48 2.20 -22.72
N TYR A 259 20.70 2.01 -24.03
CA TYR A 259 20.73 0.69 -24.64
C TYR A 259 21.87 -0.19 -24.08
N ALA A 260 23.08 0.35 -23.94
CA ALA A 260 24.21 -0.38 -23.36
C ALA A 260 23.94 -0.78 -21.90
N LEU A 261 23.35 0.12 -21.10
CA LEU A 261 22.91 -0.18 -19.73
C LEU A 261 21.84 -1.27 -19.70
N PHE A 262 20.81 -1.18 -20.56
CA PHE A 262 19.76 -2.21 -20.64
C PHE A 262 20.30 -3.58 -21.04
N ASN A 263 21.27 -3.63 -21.94
CA ASN A 263 21.89 -4.90 -22.39
C ASN A 263 22.81 -5.52 -21.33
N ASN A 264 23.53 -4.70 -20.56
CA ASN A 264 24.53 -5.16 -19.58
C ASN A 264 24.00 -5.33 -18.15
N ILE A 265 22.79 -4.83 -17.85
CA ILE A 265 22.17 -4.90 -16.51
C ILE A 265 20.95 -5.82 -16.58
N PRO A 266 21.03 -7.05 -16.02
CA PRO A 266 19.93 -8.00 -16.04
C PRO A 266 18.65 -7.47 -15.38
N ALA A 267 17.61 -7.26 -16.20
CA ALA A 267 16.32 -6.72 -15.81
C ALA A 267 15.19 -7.70 -16.19
N GLY A 268 13.99 -7.57 -15.61
CA GLY A 268 12.85 -8.47 -15.86
C GLY A 268 12.44 -9.35 -14.67
N VAL A 269 11.16 -9.75 -14.62
CA VAL A 269 10.68 -10.85 -13.76
C VAL A 269 11.36 -12.15 -14.17
N GLY A 270 11.96 -12.87 -13.20
CA GLY A 270 12.63 -14.14 -13.47
C GLY A 270 13.98 -14.03 -14.21
N SER A 271 14.45 -12.81 -14.46
CA SER A 271 15.79 -12.54 -14.98
C SER A 271 16.87 -13.11 -14.07
N LYS A 272 18.02 -13.44 -14.65
CA LYS A 272 19.13 -14.13 -13.97
C LYS A 272 20.41 -13.33 -14.11
N GLY A 273 21.13 -13.18 -13.01
CA GLY A 273 22.46 -12.56 -13.03
C GLY A 273 23.50 -13.50 -13.65
N GLU A 274 24.59 -12.91 -14.16
CA GLU A 274 25.78 -13.69 -14.57
C GLU A 274 26.50 -14.31 -13.36
N ILE A 275 26.30 -13.74 -12.16
CA ILE A 275 26.83 -14.25 -10.90
C ILE A 275 26.15 -15.58 -10.56
N ARG A 276 26.89 -16.68 -10.76
CA ARG A 276 26.52 -18.02 -10.29
C ARG A 276 27.15 -18.29 -8.93
N ILE A 277 26.32 -18.54 -7.93
CA ILE A 277 26.74 -18.89 -6.57
C ILE A 277 26.28 -20.30 -6.18
N THR A 278 27.12 -21.00 -5.42
CA THR A 278 26.72 -22.23 -4.72
C THR A 278 25.96 -21.85 -3.44
N SER A 279 25.18 -22.77 -2.88
CA SER A 279 24.46 -22.52 -1.62
C SER A 279 25.40 -22.18 -0.44
N GLN A 280 26.67 -22.61 -0.48
CA GLN A 280 27.68 -22.25 0.52
C GLN A 280 28.16 -20.81 0.32
N GLU A 281 28.35 -20.36 -0.92
CA GLU A 281 28.69 -18.96 -1.23
C GLU A 281 27.52 -18.02 -0.96
N GLU A 282 26.29 -18.45 -1.21
CA GLU A 282 25.08 -17.71 -0.85
C GLU A 282 24.99 -17.48 0.66
N ARG A 283 25.24 -18.51 1.49
CA ARG A 283 25.33 -18.33 2.95
C ARG A 283 26.38 -17.30 3.38
N LYS A 284 27.54 -17.22 2.70
CA LYS A 284 28.54 -16.18 2.95
C LYS A 284 28.04 -14.79 2.55
N LEU A 285 27.34 -14.68 1.42
CA LEU A 285 26.71 -13.44 0.94
C LEU A 285 25.68 -12.91 1.94
N LEU A 286 24.82 -13.79 2.49
CA LEU A 286 23.80 -13.41 3.48
C LEU A 286 24.39 -12.83 4.79
N VAL A 287 25.64 -13.17 5.14
CA VAL A 287 26.33 -12.62 6.32
C VAL A 287 27.18 -11.39 5.97
N LYS A 288 27.90 -11.42 4.84
CA LYS A 288 28.84 -10.36 4.44
C LYS A 288 28.21 -9.19 3.66
N GLY A 289 27.00 -9.35 3.12
CA GLY A 289 26.31 -8.32 2.33
C GLY A 289 27.16 -7.73 1.20
N ALA A 290 27.20 -6.40 1.07
CA ALA A 290 27.98 -5.72 0.04
C ALA A 290 29.49 -6.06 0.07
N LYS A 291 30.05 -6.38 1.24
CA LYS A 291 31.47 -6.78 1.36
C LYS A 291 31.77 -8.04 0.56
N TRP A 292 30.82 -8.98 0.43
CA TRP A 292 30.98 -10.17 -0.41
C TRP A 292 31.16 -9.83 -1.89
N ALA A 293 30.44 -8.80 -2.37
CA ALA A 293 30.54 -8.33 -3.74
C ALA A 293 31.89 -7.63 -3.98
N VAL A 294 32.30 -6.74 -3.07
CA VAL A 294 33.62 -6.06 -3.15
C VAL A 294 34.78 -7.05 -3.10
N GLU A 295 34.74 -8.07 -2.23
CA GLU A 295 35.72 -9.17 -2.18
C GLU A 295 35.82 -9.97 -3.50
N ARG A 296 34.80 -9.91 -4.36
CA ARG A 296 34.76 -10.52 -5.70
C ARG A 296 35.06 -9.53 -6.83
N GLY A 297 35.55 -8.32 -6.51
CA GLY A 297 35.83 -7.28 -7.49
C GLY A 297 34.58 -6.58 -8.04
N TYR A 298 33.42 -6.70 -7.37
CA TYR A 298 32.24 -5.90 -7.71
C TYR A 298 32.23 -4.59 -6.92
N GLY A 299 33.05 -3.64 -7.37
CA GLY A 299 33.27 -2.33 -6.76
C GLY A 299 34.49 -2.29 -5.84
N ARG A 300 34.51 -1.30 -4.94
CA ARG A 300 35.70 -0.82 -4.21
C ARG A 300 35.48 -0.86 -2.69
N PRO A 301 36.54 -0.95 -1.86
CA PRO A 301 36.42 -0.89 -0.40
C PRO A 301 35.72 0.37 0.13
N GLU A 302 35.97 1.53 -0.49
CA GLU A 302 35.34 2.82 -0.16
C GLU A 302 33.81 2.82 -0.34
N ASP A 303 33.26 1.97 -1.23
CA ASP A 303 31.80 1.86 -1.42
C ASP A 303 31.10 1.35 -0.15
N LEU A 304 31.81 0.61 0.72
CA LEU A 304 31.26 0.08 1.96
C LEU A 304 31.08 1.18 3.00
N GLU A 305 31.96 2.17 3.06
CA GLU A 305 31.85 3.28 4.04
C GLU A 305 30.59 4.12 3.79
N TYR A 306 30.27 4.35 2.51
CA TYR A 306 29.11 5.13 2.08
C TYR A 306 27.86 4.28 1.83
N THR A 307 27.78 3.07 2.40
CA THR A 307 26.57 2.24 2.41
C THR A 307 26.01 2.18 3.83
N GLU A 308 24.70 2.34 4.00
CA GLU A 308 24.02 2.15 5.28
C GLU A 308 24.35 0.76 5.88
N GLU A 309 24.57 0.69 7.21
CA GLU A 309 25.10 -0.53 7.89
C GLU A 309 26.44 -1.05 7.31
N ARG A 310 27.20 -0.19 6.62
CA ARG A 310 28.37 -0.57 5.81
C ARG A 310 28.08 -1.68 4.79
N GLY A 311 26.80 -1.81 4.41
CA GLY A 311 26.27 -2.82 3.51
C GLY A 311 26.10 -4.22 4.11
N ALA A 312 26.20 -4.39 5.43
CA ALA A 312 25.91 -5.66 6.11
C ALA A 312 25.48 -5.47 7.58
N MET A 313 24.22 -5.78 7.89
CA MET A 313 23.74 -5.87 9.27
C MET A 313 24.32 -7.08 9.99
N GLU A 314 24.84 -6.85 11.19
CA GLU A 314 25.30 -7.89 12.11
C GLU A 314 24.13 -8.73 12.66
N GLY A 315 24.43 -9.98 13.02
CA GLY A 315 23.42 -10.93 13.52
C GLY A 315 22.39 -11.35 12.47
N ALA A 316 22.78 -11.37 11.19
CA ALA A 316 22.12 -12.12 10.13
C ALA A 316 22.25 -13.64 10.37
N ASP A 317 21.14 -14.37 10.26
CA ASP A 317 21.09 -15.82 10.51
C ASP A 317 20.65 -16.61 9.26
N PRO A 318 21.60 -17.24 8.53
CA PRO A 318 21.30 -18.11 7.39
C PRO A 318 20.56 -19.41 7.73
N GLN A 319 20.40 -19.78 9.01
CA GLN A 319 19.58 -20.92 9.45
C GLN A 319 18.10 -20.54 9.58
N ALA A 320 17.80 -19.28 9.92
CA ALA A 320 16.45 -18.72 9.99
C ALA A 320 15.79 -18.49 8.60
N VAL A 321 16.49 -18.77 7.50
CA VAL A 321 16.01 -18.58 6.12
C VAL A 321 15.49 -19.90 5.55
N SER A 322 14.27 -19.88 5.01
CA SER A 322 13.64 -21.07 4.42
C SER A 322 14.34 -21.54 3.13
N VAL A 323 14.27 -22.85 2.84
CA VAL A 323 14.75 -23.42 1.57
C VAL A 323 14.12 -22.70 0.37
N ARG A 324 12.83 -22.33 0.46
CA ARG A 324 12.11 -21.64 -0.61
C ARG A 324 12.64 -20.24 -0.87
N ALA A 325 13.12 -19.53 0.16
CA ALA A 325 13.77 -18.24 -0.02
C ALA A 325 15.09 -18.39 -0.79
N TYR A 326 15.95 -19.35 -0.41
CA TYR A 326 17.17 -19.68 -1.16
C TYR A 326 16.87 -20.02 -2.63
N GLU A 327 15.91 -20.90 -2.91
CA GLU A 327 15.51 -21.26 -4.29
C GLU A 327 15.14 -20.04 -5.15
N ARG A 328 14.44 -19.07 -4.55
CA ARG A 328 14.04 -17.83 -5.25
C ARG A 328 15.20 -16.83 -5.38
N GLY A 329 16.11 -16.79 -4.41
CA GLY A 329 17.26 -15.88 -4.36
C GLY A 329 18.44 -16.30 -5.22
N GLN A 330 18.74 -17.59 -5.33
CA GLN A 330 20.02 -18.12 -5.84
C GLN A 330 20.49 -17.56 -7.20
N LYS A 331 19.56 -17.17 -8.09
CA LYS A 331 19.85 -16.74 -9.47
C LYS A 331 19.63 -15.24 -9.70
N GLN A 332 19.26 -14.50 -8.65
CA GLN A 332 18.89 -13.08 -8.70
C GLN A 332 19.95 -12.05 -8.20
N PRO A 333 21.16 -12.39 -7.69
CA PRO A 333 22.17 -11.38 -7.39
C PRO A 333 22.66 -10.68 -8.67
N GLY A 334 22.78 -9.36 -8.63
CA GLY A 334 23.12 -8.56 -9.81
C GLY A 334 21.95 -8.40 -10.78
N THR A 335 20.70 -8.51 -10.31
CA THR A 335 19.50 -8.28 -11.13
C THR A 335 18.72 -7.09 -10.62
N LEU A 336 18.27 -6.24 -11.55
CA LEU A 336 17.44 -5.09 -11.25
C LEU A 336 16.02 -5.51 -10.88
N GLY A 337 15.45 -6.35 -11.77
CA GLY A 337 14.07 -6.85 -11.72
C GLY A 337 12.99 -5.77 -11.85
N SER A 338 11.74 -6.17 -11.57
CA SER A 338 10.53 -5.45 -12.01
C SER A 338 9.91 -4.50 -10.97
N GLY A 339 8.88 -3.77 -11.40
CA GLY A 339 8.12 -2.84 -10.57
C GLY A 339 8.74 -1.44 -10.56
N ASN A 340 8.78 -0.78 -9.41
CA ASN A 340 9.35 0.55 -9.26
C ASN A 340 10.89 0.58 -9.45
N HIS A 341 11.56 -0.56 -9.48
CA HIS A 341 13.02 -0.66 -9.70
C HIS A 341 13.49 -0.07 -11.03
N PHE A 342 14.65 0.59 -10.99
CA PHE A 342 15.30 1.19 -12.16
C PHE A 342 16.82 1.41 -11.98
N VAL A 343 17.52 1.59 -13.09
CA VAL A 343 18.77 2.36 -13.14
C VAL A 343 18.50 3.62 -13.96
N GLU A 344 18.76 4.79 -13.39
CA GLU A 344 18.42 6.08 -13.99
C GLU A 344 19.65 6.99 -14.08
N VAL A 345 19.93 7.47 -15.29
CA VAL A 345 20.90 8.53 -15.58
C VAL A 345 20.18 9.86 -15.48
N GLN A 346 20.71 10.77 -14.67
CA GLN A 346 20.08 12.04 -14.30
C GLN A 346 21.06 13.20 -14.48
N VAL A 347 20.55 14.44 -14.48
CA VAL A 347 21.35 15.66 -14.38
C VAL A 347 20.90 16.50 -13.20
N ILE A 348 21.84 17.03 -12.42
CA ILE A 348 21.56 18.03 -11.39
C ILE A 348 21.14 19.34 -12.07
N ASP A 349 19.88 19.72 -11.93
CA ASP A 349 19.34 20.95 -12.53
C ASP A 349 19.22 22.11 -11.52
N ARG A 350 19.33 21.83 -10.22
CA ARG A 350 19.28 22.82 -9.15
C ARG A 350 20.00 22.36 -7.88
N ILE A 351 20.82 23.24 -7.31
CA ILE A 351 21.31 23.16 -5.92
C ILE A 351 20.38 24.02 -5.03
N TYR A 352 20.19 23.59 -3.79
CA TYR A 352 19.50 24.31 -2.71
C TYR A 352 20.42 24.56 -1.50
N ASP A 353 21.40 23.69 -1.28
CA ASP A 353 22.41 23.81 -0.22
C ASP A 353 23.80 23.63 -0.82
N GLU A 354 24.50 24.74 -1.04
CA GLU A 354 25.86 24.77 -1.60
C GLU A 354 26.90 24.13 -0.67
N GLN A 355 26.70 24.18 0.66
CA GLN A 355 27.65 23.60 1.62
C GLN A 355 27.58 22.08 1.59
N ALA A 356 26.36 21.52 1.64
CA ALA A 356 26.16 20.09 1.49
C ALA A 356 26.56 19.60 0.08
N ALA A 357 26.23 20.34 -0.98
CA ALA A 357 26.63 20.02 -2.34
C ALA A 357 28.16 19.96 -2.50
N ALA A 358 28.91 20.92 -1.93
CA ALA A 358 30.37 20.92 -1.95
C ALA A 358 30.96 19.68 -1.27
N VAL A 359 30.43 19.26 -0.12
CA VAL A 359 30.85 18.02 0.57
C VAL A 359 30.61 16.78 -0.29
N PHE A 360 29.49 16.72 -1.03
CA PHE A 360 29.22 15.64 -1.98
C PHE A 360 30.00 15.75 -3.31
N ASN A 361 30.74 16.84 -3.52
CA ASN A 361 31.33 17.24 -4.80
C ASN A 361 30.28 17.27 -5.93
N LEU A 362 29.22 18.02 -5.67
CA LEU A 362 28.09 18.22 -6.58
C LEU A 362 28.01 19.64 -7.13
N HIS A 363 27.63 19.77 -8.41
CA HIS A 363 27.42 21.06 -9.06
C HIS A 363 26.28 21.01 -10.11
N PRO A 364 25.70 22.15 -10.50
CA PRO A 364 24.73 22.22 -11.59
C PRO A 364 25.29 21.64 -12.90
N GLY A 365 24.42 20.97 -13.66
CA GLY A 365 24.73 20.36 -14.96
C GLY A 365 25.50 19.03 -14.89
N GLN A 366 25.91 18.58 -13.69
CA GLN A 366 26.59 17.31 -13.47
C GLN A 366 25.64 16.12 -13.67
N VAL A 367 26.15 15.03 -14.23
CA VAL A 367 25.43 13.77 -14.36
C VAL A 367 25.58 12.93 -13.09
N THR A 368 24.45 12.42 -12.60
CA THR A 368 24.37 11.44 -11.52
C THR A 368 23.72 10.16 -12.04
N VAL A 369 23.96 9.04 -11.37
CA VAL A 369 23.33 7.76 -11.72
C VAL A 369 22.76 7.11 -10.47
N MET A 370 21.46 6.80 -10.51
CA MET A 370 20.69 6.22 -9.42
C MET A 370 20.35 4.76 -9.71
N VAL A 371 20.53 3.88 -8.72
CA VAL A 371 20.15 2.46 -8.76
C VAL A 371 19.13 2.19 -7.67
N HIS A 372 17.91 1.84 -8.06
CA HIS A 372 16.83 1.43 -7.15
C HIS A 372 16.58 -0.07 -7.31
N SER A 373 16.99 -0.87 -6.31
CA SER A 373 16.69 -2.30 -6.23
C SER A 373 16.69 -2.81 -4.78
N GLY A 374 16.05 -3.95 -4.54
CA GLY A 374 15.93 -4.59 -3.23
C GLY A 374 16.45 -6.02 -3.17
N SER A 375 15.87 -6.81 -2.26
CA SER A 375 16.20 -8.21 -1.99
C SER A 375 15.52 -9.21 -2.95
N ARG A 376 14.82 -8.70 -3.97
CA ARG A 376 14.24 -9.50 -5.05
C ARG A 376 13.24 -10.56 -4.52
N GLY A 377 13.20 -11.74 -5.12
CA GLY A 377 12.35 -12.84 -4.68
C GLY A 377 12.76 -13.46 -3.33
N PHE A 378 13.98 -13.19 -2.85
CA PHE A 378 14.52 -13.72 -1.60
C PHE A 378 13.83 -13.09 -0.38
N GLY A 379 13.87 -11.77 -0.24
CA GLY A 379 13.21 -11.08 0.88
C GLY A 379 11.69 -11.15 0.83
N TYR A 380 11.09 -11.17 -0.38
CA TYR A 380 9.65 -11.43 -0.52
C TYR A 380 9.27 -12.74 0.18
N GLN A 381 10.03 -13.81 -0.05
CA GLN A 381 9.70 -15.12 0.51
C GLN A 381 9.88 -15.12 2.02
N ILE A 382 10.92 -14.48 2.55
CA ILE A 382 11.12 -14.32 4.00
C ILE A 382 9.96 -13.55 4.63
N CYS A 383 9.50 -12.45 4.03
CA CYS A 383 8.34 -11.72 4.52
C CYS A 383 7.06 -12.58 4.51
N ASP A 384 6.82 -13.32 3.42
CA ASP A 384 5.66 -14.22 3.27
C ASP A 384 5.67 -15.38 4.29
N ASP A 385 6.81 -16.03 4.46
CA ASP A 385 7.00 -17.15 5.39
C ASP A 385 6.77 -16.71 6.84
N TYR A 386 7.40 -15.61 7.27
CA TYR A 386 7.29 -15.12 8.64
C TYR A 386 5.95 -14.47 8.94
N ALA A 387 5.31 -13.77 8.00
CA ALA A 387 3.95 -13.27 8.19
C ALA A 387 2.97 -14.43 8.43
N LYS A 388 3.03 -15.48 7.59
CA LYS A 388 2.20 -16.69 7.75
C LYS A 388 2.49 -17.45 9.05
N GLY A 389 3.75 -17.48 9.48
CA GLY A 389 4.17 -18.06 10.75
C GLY A 389 3.62 -17.29 11.96
N MET A 390 3.83 -15.98 11.99
CA MET A 390 3.43 -15.12 13.13
C MET A 390 1.92 -15.06 13.33
N VAL A 391 1.10 -15.11 12.28
CA VAL A 391 -0.37 -15.25 12.41
C VAL A 391 -0.78 -16.44 13.28
N ARG A 392 0.02 -17.52 13.30
CA ARG A 392 -0.25 -18.74 14.08
C ARG A 392 0.27 -18.69 15.51
N THR A 393 1.02 -17.65 15.89
CA THR A 393 1.62 -17.50 17.23
C THR A 393 1.08 -16.31 18.02
N LEU A 394 0.09 -15.58 17.47
CA LEU A 394 -0.56 -14.45 18.15
C LEU A 394 -1.16 -14.85 19.52
N ASP A 395 -1.91 -15.96 19.56
CA ASP A 395 -2.54 -16.48 20.79
C ASP A 395 -1.50 -16.84 21.87
N LYS A 396 -0.34 -17.41 21.47
CA LYS A 396 0.79 -17.72 22.36
C LYS A 396 1.34 -16.49 23.07
N PHE A 397 1.22 -15.31 22.46
CA PHE A 397 1.67 -14.04 23.04
C PHE A 397 0.52 -13.17 23.59
N GLY A 398 -0.73 -13.64 23.54
CA GLY A 398 -1.91 -12.87 23.93
C GLY A 398 -2.19 -11.64 23.03
N ILE A 399 -1.59 -11.58 21.84
CA ILE A 399 -1.68 -10.43 20.94
C ILE A 399 -2.99 -10.52 20.16
N ARG A 400 -3.87 -9.52 20.32
CA ARG A 400 -5.06 -9.33 19.49
C ARG A 400 -4.77 -8.25 18.44
N LEU A 401 -4.96 -8.59 17.17
CA LEU A 401 -4.77 -7.67 16.06
C LEU A 401 -6.11 -7.21 15.48
N PRO A 402 -6.25 -5.94 15.06
CA PRO A 402 -7.42 -5.47 14.32
C PRO A 402 -7.43 -6.01 12.87
N ASP A 403 -6.27 -6.35 12.31
CA ASP A 403 -6.11 -7.00 11.00
C ASP A 403 -5.01 -8.07 11.05
N ARG A 404 -5.23 -9.21 10.39
CA ARG A 404 -4.25 -10.32 10.30
C ARG A 404 -2.97 -9.95 9.53
N GLN A 405 -3.01 -8.92 8.69
CA GLN A 405 -1.84 -8.38 7.98
C GLN A 405 -0.83 -7.70 8.93
N LEU A 406 -1.24 -7.32 10.14
CA LEU A 406 -0.38 -6.78 11.19
C LEU A 406 0.33 -7.89 12.00
N ALA A 407 0.46 -9.09 11.42
CA ALA A 407 1.16 -10.24 12.00
C ALA A 407 2.52 -9.82 12.58
N CYS A 408 2.76 -10.18 13.83
CA CYS A 408 3.94 -9.76 14.57
C CYS A 408 4.27 -10.75 15.70
N ALA A 409 5.47 -10.63 16.25
CA ALA A 409 5.88 -11.31 17.48
C ALA A 409 6.78 -10.38 18.32
N PRO A 410 6.81 -10.52 19.66
CA PRO A 410 7.73 -9.77 20.51
C PRO A 410 9.18 -9.94 20.03
N VAL A 411 9.97 -8.87 19.94
CA VAL A 411 11.35 -8.91 19.38
C VAL A 411 12.22 -9.96 20.08
N LYS A 412 12.06 -10.11 21.40
CA LYS A 412 12.79 -11.08 22.24
C LYS A 412 12.19 -12.50 22.24
N SER A 413 11.11 -12.76 21.50
CA SER A 413 10.60 -14.13 21.30
C SER A 413 11.52 -14.93 20.35
N PRO A 414 11.45 -16.28 20.36
CA PRO A 414 12.12 -17.10 19.34
C PRO A 414 11.71 -16.71 17.91
N GLU A 415 10.42 -16.48 17.68
CA GLU A 415 9.85 -16.09 16.40
C GLU A 415 10.33 -14.70 15.94
N GLY A 416 10.37 -13.73 16.86
CA GLY A 416 10.87 -12.37 16.60
C GLY A 416 12.36 -12.35 16.28
N ARG A 417 13.18 -13.08 17.05
CA ARG A 417 14.62 -13.22 16.78
C ARG A 417 14.90 -13.91 15.45
N ALA A 418 14.18 -14.98 15.13
CA ALA A 418 14.32 -15.70 13.87
C ALA A 418 13.96 -14.79 12.68
N TYR A 419 12.85 -14.05 12.75
CA TYR A 419 12.51 -13.09 11.70
C TYR A 419 13.55 -11.98 11.57
N LEU A 420 14.04 -11.41 12.67
CA LEU A 420 15.07 -10.38 12.63
C LEU A 420 16.38 -10.90 11.99
N GLY A 421 16.81 -12.11 12.32
CA GLY A 421 17.96 -12.78 11.70
C GLY A 421 17.78 -13.03 10.20
N ALA A 422 16.60 -13.49 9.78
CA ALA A 422 16.28 -13.72 8.36
C ALA A 422 16.12 -12.40 7.57
N MET A 423 15.49 -11.38 8.17
CA MET A 423 15.35 -10.04 7.59
C MET A 423 16.71 -9.39 7.37
N ARG A 424 17.65 -9.54 8.31
CA ARG A 424 19.05 -9.10 8.14
C ARG A 424 19.74 -9.84 6.98
N CYS A 425 19.54 -11.15 6.82
CA CYS A 425 20.02 -11.86 5.63
C CYS A 425 19.46 -11.26 4.32
N ALA A 426 18.17 -10.90 4.29
CA ALA A 426 17.57 -10.25 3.12
C ALA A 426 18.10 -8.83 2.88
N ALA A 427 18.37 -8.07 3.94
CA ALA A 427 18.99 -6.76 3.84
C ALA A 427 20.41 -6.84 3.27
N ASN A 428 21.22 -7.77 3.77
CA ASN A 428 22.57 -8.08 3.29
C ASN A 428 22.55 -8.51 1.81
N TYR A 429 21.58 -9.34 1.43
CA TYR A 429 21.35 -9.69 0.02
C TYR A 429 21.05 -8.46 -0.84
N ALA A 430 20.19 -7.53 -0.39
CA ALA A 430 19.84 -6.33 -1.14
C ALA A 430 21.03 -5.37 -1.33
N TRP A 431 21.84 -5.13 -0.28
CA TRP A 431 23.06 -4.34 -0.40
C TRP A 431 24.08 -5.00 -1.34
N CYS A 432 24.24 -6.33 -1.28
CA CYS A 432 25.04 -7.07 -2.26
C CYS A 432 24.51 -6.86 -3.69
N ASN A 433 23.19 -6.94 -3.89
CA ASN A 433 22.56 -6.74 -5.20
C ASN A 433 22.81 -5.32 -5.75
N ARG A 434 22.60 -4.27 -4.94
CA ARG A 434 22.88 -2.88 -5.33
C ARG A 434 24.36 -2.62 -5.59
N GLN A 435 25.26 -3.20 -4.80
CA GLN A 435 26.71 -3.13 -5.01
C GLN A 435 27.13 -3.73 -6.37
N VAL A 436 26.59 -4.89 -6.74
CA VAL A 436 26.83 -5.50 -8.07
C VAL A 436 26.24 -4.66 -9.20
N LEU A 437 24.99 -4.22 -9.08
CA LEU A 437 24.33 -3.38 -10.10
C LEU A 437 25.08 -2.07 -10.33
N MET A 438 25.60 -1.45 -9.27
CA MET A 438 26.44 -0.26 -9.35
C MET A 438 27.73 -0.52 -10.13
N GLU A 439 28.41 -1.65 -9.89
CA GLU A 439 29.61 -2.02 -10.65
C GLU A 439 29.32 -2.31 -12.13
N LEU A 440 28.23 -3.04 -12.44
CA LEU A 440 27.82 -3.28 -13.83
C LEU A 440 27.53 -1.96 -14.56
N THR A 441 26.96 -0.99 -13.84
CA THR A 441 26.76 0.39 -14.33
C THR A 441 28.10 1.09 -14.59
N ARG A 442 29.03 1.10 -13.62
CA ARG A 442 30.40 1.66 -13.79
C ARG A 442 31.11 1.09 -15.02
N ARG A 443 31.16 -0.24 -15.15
CA ARG A 443 31.79 -0.96 -16.28
C ARG A 443 31.15 -0.60 -17.62
N THR A 444 29.82 -0.42 -17.64
CA THR A 444 29.10 -0.02 -18.85
C THR A 444 29.46 1.39 -19.27
N PHE A 445 29.44 2.37 -18.35
CA PHE A 445 29.88 3.74 -18.63
C PHE A 445 31.34 3.79 -19.09
N GLN A 446 32.25 3.11 -18.38
CA GLN A 446 33.67 3.02 -18.73
C GLN A 446 33.88 2.50 -20.15
N LYS A 447 33.26 1.37 -20.51
CA LYS A 447 33.39 0.77 -21.84
C LYS A 447 32.72 1.61 -22.93
N PHE A 448 31.57 2.21 -22.65
CA PHE A 448 30.78 2.97 -23.62
C PHE A 448 31.39 4.33 -23.95
N LEU A 449 31.92 5.04 -22.94
CA LEU A 449 32.54 6.36 -23.11
C LEU A 449 34.05 6.28 -23.39
N ASN A 450 34.67 5.12 -23.18
CA ASN A 450 36.11 4.89 -23.29
C ASN A 450 36.94 5.85 -22.40
N LEU A 451 36.48 6.04 -21.15
CA LEU A 451 37.11 6.89 -20.14
C LEU A 451 37.74 6.03 -19.04
N SER A 452 38.80 6.51 -18.38
CA SER A 452 39.34 5.81 -17.21
C SER A 452 38.39 5.90 -16.01
N PRO A 453 38.48 5.00 -15.01
CA PRO A 453 37.69 5.11 -13.78
C PRO A 453 37.88 6.44 -13.03
N LYS A 454 39.06 7.07 -13.17
CA LYS A 454 39.39 8.37 -12.59
C LYS A 454 38.70 9.51 -13.33
N ASP A 455 38.73 9.50 -14.67
CA ASP A 455 38.10 10.54 -15.49
C ASP A 455 36.59 10.47 -15.40
N LEU A 456 36.03 9.26 -15.31
CA LEU A 456 34.60 9.02 -15.13
C LEU A 456 34.10 9.46 -13.74
N GLY A 457 34.92 9.27 -12.69
CA GLY A 457 34.63 9.74 -11.32
C GLY A 457 33.32 9.20 -10.74
N MET A 458 32.99 7.93 -11.02
CA MET A 458 31.74 7.29 -10.60
C MET A 458 31.77 6.82 -9.14
N ASP A 459 31.79 7.78 -8.23
CA ASP A 459 31.92 7.55 -6.80
C ASP A 459 30.54 7.54 -6.12
N LEU A 460 30.41 6.67 -5.11
CA LEU A 460 29.19 6.50 -4.33
C LEU A 460 28.97 7.73 -3.44
N ILE A 461 27.79 8.35 -3.52
CA ILE A 461 27.35 9.35 -2.54
C ILE A 461 26.81 8.62 -1.32
N TYR A 462 25.78 7.80 -1.49
CA TYR A 462 25.21 6.98 -0.44
C TYR A 462 24.35 5.83 -0.99
N ASP A 463 24.11 4.81 -0.16
CA ASP A 463 23.14 3.74 -0.36
C ASP A 463 22.31 3.57 0.91
N VAL A 464 20.98 3.66 0.78
CA VAL A 464 20.04 3.67 1.91
C VAL A 464 18.81 2.79 1.63
N ALA A 465 18.35 2.07 2.64
CA ALA A 465 17.13 1.27 2.59
C ALA A 465 15.89 2.10 2.93
N HIS A 466 14.73 1.68 2.40
CA HIS A 466 13.42 2.23 2.77
C HIS A 466 12.37 1.20 3.22
N ASN A 467 12.71 -0.09 3.22
CA ASN A 467 11.89 -1.19 3.74
C ASN A 467 12.72 -2.01 4.74
N ILE A 468 12.82 -1.60 6.01
CA ILE A 468 13.72 -2.24 6.97
C ILE A 468 13.21 -2.08 8.42
N ALA A 469 13.50 -3.04 9.30
CA ALA A 469 13.42 -2.85 10.73
C ALA A 469 14.82 -2.81 11.33
N LYS A 470 15.08 -1.86 12.23
CA LYS A 470 16.36 -1.70 12.92
C LYS A 470 16.17 -1.62 14.42
N LEU A 471 17.17 -2.08 15.17
CA LEU A 471 17.24 -1.85 16.62
C LEU A 471 18.10 -0.61 16.82
N GLU A 472 17.47 0.50 17.19
CA GLU A 472 18.11 1.81 17.27
C GLU A 472 17.90 2.41 18.67
N LYS A 473 18.87 3.18 19.15
CA LYS A 473 18.76 3.93 20.39
C LYS A 473 18.10 5.28 20.12
N HIS A 474 17.02 5.58 20.83
CA HIS A 474 16.30 6.85 20.72
C HIS A 474 15.94 7.37 22.12
N THR A 475 15.81 8.69 22.27
CA THR A 475 15.33 9.28 23.53
C THR A 475 13.81 9.44 23.47
N VAL A 476 13.10 8.83 24.41
CA VAL A 476 11.64 8.92 24.55
C VAL A 476 11.33 9.30 25.99
N ASP A 477 10.53 10.35 26.20
CA ASP A 477 10.20 10.91 27.52
C ASP A 477 11.45 11.19 28.39
N GLY A 478 12.51 11.70 27.75
CA GLY A 478 13.79 12.00 28.40
C GLY A 478 14.64 10.78 28.77
N LYS A 479 14.29 9.57 28.34
CA LYS A 479 15.02 8.33 28.61
C LYS A 479 15.52 7.68 27.33
N GLU A 480 16.79 7.25 27.33
CA GLU A 480 17.31 6.42 26.24
C GLU A 480 16.60 5.05 26.25
N LYS A 481 16.10 4.63 25.09
CA LYS A 481 15.45 3.33 24.87
C LYS A 481 16.00 2.69 23.60
N THR A 482 16.13 1.36 23.62
CA THR A 482 16.34 0.58 22.39
C THR A 482 14.98 0.27 21.76
N LEU A 483 14.73 0.81 20.58
CA LEU A 483 13.48 0.66 19.85
C LEU A 483 13.68 -0.22 18.61
N CYS A 484 12.70 -1.06 18.28
CA CYS A 484 12.59 -1.69 16.97
C CYS A 484 11.87 -0.74 16.01
N VAL A 485 12.65 0.08 15.29
CA VAL A 485 12.16 1.08 14.34
C VAL A 485 11.89 0.40 13.00
N HIS A 486 10.63 0.27 12.66
CA HIS A 486 10.13 -0.21 11.38
C HIS A 486 10.01 0.96 10.41
N ARG A 487 10.52 0.79 9.19
CA ARG A 487 10.37 1.73 8.09
C ARG A 487 9.93 0.96 6.83
N LYS A 488 8.82 1.36 6.19
CA LYS A 488 8.26 0.68 5.00
C LYS A 488 7.73 1.69 3.99
N GLY A 489 8.59 2.13 3.08
CA GLY A 489 8.41 3.40 2.37
C GLY A 489 8.87 4.61 3.20
N ALA A 490 9.84 4.42 4.10
CA ALA A 490 10.45 5.52 4.85
C ALA A 490 11.95 5.29 4.99
N THR A 491 12.74 6.37 4.98
CA THR A 491 14.20 6.32 4.90
C THR A 491 14.79 6.85 6.20
N ARG A 492 15.93 6.30 6.66
CA ARG A 492 16.66 6.85 7.81
C ARG A 492 17.26 8.21 7.46
N ALA A 493 17.30 9.14 8.43
CA ALA A 493 17.66 10.55 8.24
C ALA A 493 18.40 11.11 9.46
N PHE A 494 19.49 10.45 9.87
CA PHE A 494 20.28 10.89 11.02
C PHE A 494 20.84 12.33 10.86
N PRO A 495 20.93 13.09 11.95
CA PRO A 495 21.34 14.49 11.94
C PRO A 495 22.87 14.64 11.81
N PRO A 496 23.37 15.87 11.59
CA PRO A 496 24.78 16.19 11.80
C PRO A 496 25.31 15.69 13.16
N GLY A 497 26.59 15.34 13.24
CA GLY A 497 27.24 14.85 14.45
C GLY A 497 26.91 13.40 14.85
N HIS A 498 25.87 12.77 14.28
CA HIS A 498 25.46 11.41 14.67
C HIS A 498 26.58 10.37 14.47
N ALA A 499 26.82 9.55 15.50
CA ALA A 499 28.02 8.69 15.58
C ALA A 499 28.13 7.61 14.50
N GLU A 500 27.00 7.14 13.96
CA GLU A 500 26.97 6.17 12.85
C GLU A 500 27.35 6.77 11.47
N LEU A 501 27.45 8.10 11.33
CA LEU A 501 27.75 8.71 10.04
C LEU A 501 29.23 8.55 9.66
N PRO A 502 29.54 8.33 8.37
CA PRO A 502 30.89 8.52 7.83
C PRO A 502 31.41 9.91 8.17
N GLU A 503 32.71 10.03 8.44
CA GLU A 503 33.32 11.29 8.91
C GLU A 503 32.99 12.48 8.00
N LYS A 504 33.06 12.23 6.68
CA LYS A 504 32.70 13.15 5.61
C LYS A 504 31.30 13.77 5.76
N TYR A 505 30.34 13.04 6.34
CA TYR A 505 28.93 13.45 6.42
C TYR A 505 28.51 13.93 7.81
N LYS A 506 29.36 13.80 8.84
CA LYS A 506 29.05 14.33 10.19
C LYS A 506 28.75 15.82 10.20
N ALA A 507 29.38 16.63 9.34
CA ALA A 507 29.13 18.07 9.28
C ALA A 507 27.75 18.45 8.70
N ILE A 508 27.10 17.54 7.94
CA ILE A 508 25.92 17.86 7.13
C ILE A 508 24.70 16.95 7.37
N GLY A 509 24.86 15.82 8.06
CA GLY A 509 23.82 14.83 8.31
C GLY A 509 23.81 13.69 7.28
N GLN A 510 22.98 12.67 7.52
CA GLN A 510 22.92 11.49 6.65
C GLN A 510 22.38 11.88 5.26
N PRO A 511 22.99 11.42 4.15
CA PRO A 511 22.38 11.60 2.84
C PRO A 511 21.06 10.83 2.74
N VAL A 512 20.03 11.51 2.24
CA VAL A 512 18.68 10.99 2.04
C VAL A 512 18.36 11.06 0.56
N ILE A 513 18.16 9.91 -0.08
CA ILE A 513 17.97 9.80 -1.53
C ILE A 513 16.49 9.56 -1.81
N ILE A 514 15.83 10.49 -2.51
CA ILE A 514 14.42 10.43 -2.88
C ILE A 514 14.30 10.18 -4.38
N PRO A 515 14.11 8.93 -4.83
CA PRO A 515 13.74 8.61 -6.21
C PRO A 515 12.42 9.26 -6.61
N GLY A 516 12.40 9.83 -7.80
CA GLY A 516 11.17 10.12 -8.53
C GLY A 516 10.61 8.87 -9.23
N ASP A 517 9.40 9.01 -9.75
CA ASP A 517 8.79 8.13 -10.74
C ASP A 517 9.31 8.42 -12.16
N MET A 518 9.10 7.50 -13.12
CA MET A 518 9.86 7.53 -14.39
C MET A 518 9.61 8.82 -15.21
N GLY A 519 10.60 9.68 -15.28
CA GLY A 519 10.46 10.99 -15.95
C GLY A 519 9.96 12.14 -15.06
N ARG A 520 9.93 11.97 -13.73
CA ARG A 520 9.85 13.06 -12.76
C ARG A 520 11.17 13.26 -12.02
N ASN A 521 11.29 14.36 -11.30
CA ASN A 521 12.51 14.73 -10.58
C ASN A 521 12.83 13.76 -9.44
N SER A 522 14.10 13.46 -9.23
CA SER A 522 14.62 12.90 -7.99
C SER A 522 15.28 14.00 -7.14
N TYR A 523 15.51 13.74 -5.85
CA TYR A 523 16.14 14.68 -4.93
C TYR A 523 17.20 14.02 -4.05
N LEU A 524 18.23 14.79 -3.71
CA LEU A 524 19.12 14.52 -2.59
C LEU A 524 18.78 15.51 -1.47
N LEU A 525 18.63 14.97 -0.26
CA LEU A 525 18.46 15.70 0.98
C LEU A 525 19.53 15.24 1.98
N VAL A 526 19.58 15.91 3.13
CA VAL A 526 20.29 15.44 4.34
C VAL A 526 19.36 15.39 5.55
N GLY A 527 19.64 14.45 6.46
CA GLY A 527 18.97 14.34 7.76
C GLY A 527 19.31 15.50 8.69
N THR A 528 18.41 15.78 9.64
CA THR A 528 18.41 17.00 10.47
C THR A 528 17.91 16.68 11.88
N GLU A 529 18.26 17.52 12.86
CA GLU A 529 17.83 17.35 14.27
C GLU A 529 16.31 17.32 14.44
N GLY A 530 15.56 18.05 13.60
CA GLY A 530 14.10 18.02 13.61
C GLY A 530 13.51 16.62 13.38
N ALA A 531 14.24 15.72 12.70
CA ALA A 531 13.81 14.33 12.53
C ALA A 531 13.85 13.49 13.83
N ALA A 532 14.29 14.03 14.96
CA ALA A 532 14.19 13.35 16.25
C ALA A 532 12.74 12.91 16.56
N GLU A 533 11.74 13.72 16.18
CA GLU A 533 10.31 13.43 16.36
C GLU A 533 9.82 12.21 15.55
N THR A 534 10.54 11.85 14.48
CA THR A 534 10.23 10.72 13.58
C THR A 534 11.17 9.53 13.77
N PHE A 535 11.90 9.46 14.89
CA PHE A 535 12.97 8.46 15.12
C PHE A 535 14.03 8.54 14.01
N TYR A 536 14.45 9.75 13.68
CA TYR A 536 15.34 10.10 12.58
C TYR A 536 14.93 9.43 11.26
N SER A 537 13.69 9.69 10.82
CA SER A 537 13.12 9.11 9.62
C SER A 537 12.46 10.17 8.71
N THR A 538 12.41 9.88 7.42
CA THR A 538 11.82 10.78 6.41
C THR A 538 11.19 9.98 5.26
N CYS A 539 10.65 10.67 4.25
CA CYS A 539 10.05 10.03 3.08
C CYS A 539 11.06 9.20 2.26
N HIS A 540 10.56 8.38 1.33
CA HIS A 540 11.38 7.57 0.43
C HIS A 540 11.15 7.84 -1.07
N GLY A 541 10.16 8.65 -1.43
CA GLY A 541 9.65 8.79 -2.80
C GLY A 541 8.28 9.43 -2.84
N SER A 542 7.69 9.58 -4.03
CA SER A 542 6.35 10.16 -4.23
C SER A 542 5.21 9.30 -3.62
N GLY A 543 5.34 7.98 -3.69
CA GLY A 543 4.25 7.06 -3.36
C GLY A 543 3.19 6.99 -4.47
N ARG A 544 2.50 5.85 -4.56
CA ARG A 544 1.50 5.60 -5.60
C ARG A 544 0.14 6.20 -5.23
N VAL A 545 -0.58 6.65 -6.26
CA VAL A 545 -2.01 7.06 -6.22
C VAL A 545 -2.91 6.09 -6.99
N MET A 546 -2.33 5.14 -7.74
CA MET A 546 -3.07 4.12 -8.50
C MET A 546 -2.47 2.73 -8.31
N SER A 547 -3.32 1.70 -8.28
CA SER A 547 -2.87 0.32 -8.43
C SER A 547 -2.24 0.09 -9.81
N ARG A 548 -1.40 -0.94 -9.97
CA ARG A 548 -0.75 -1.26 -11.25
C ARG A 548 -1.77 -1.54 -12.34
N SER A 549 -2.79 -2.34 -12.04
CA SER A 549 -3.90 -2.65 -12.95
C SER A 549 -4.73 -1.42 -13.32
N ALA A 550 -4.95 -0.48 -12.39
CA ALA A 550 -5.63 0.78 -12.70
C ALA A 550 -4.80 1.65 -13.67
N ALA A 551 -3.49 1.80 -13.40
CA ALA A 551 -2.58 2.54 -14.28
C ALA A 551 -2.57 1.96 -15.71
N VAL A 552 -2.36 0.65 -15.85
CA VAL A 552 -2.39 -0.05 -17.16
C VAL A 552 -3.72 0.16 -17.91
N ARG A 553 -4.87 0.10 -17.21
CA ARG A 553 -6.18 0.37 -17.82
C ARG A 553 -6.31 1.82 -18.29
N SER A 554 -5.88 2.79 -17.49
CA SER A 554 -5.99 4.22 -17.80
C SER A 554 -5.08 4.69 -18.96
N LEU A 555 -4.01 3.95 -19.25
CA LEU A 555 -3.00 4.31 -20.25
C LEU A 555 -3.11 3.47 -21.54
N ARG A 556 -4.19 2.71 -21.70
CA ARG A 556 -4.39 1.80 -22.83
C ARG A 556 -4.41 2.58 -24.16
N GLY A 557 -3.47 2.24 -25.05
CA GLY A 557 -3.31 2.90 -26.35
C GLY A 557 -2.34 4.08 -26.39
N ARG A 558 -1.81 4.53 -25.24
CA ARG A 558 -0.74 5.54 -25.18
C ARG A 558 0.66 4.94 -25.34
N SER A 559 1.62 5.77 -25.74
CA SER A 559 3.03 5.39 -25.88
C SER A 559 3.87 6.16 -24.86
N ILE A 560 3.89 5.68 -23.61
CA ILE A 560 4.62 6.32 -22.50
C ILE A 560 6.10 6.54 -22.84
N ALA A 561 6.74 5.60 -23.54
CA ALA A 561 8.11 5.75 -24.01
C ALA A 561 8.27 6.93 -25.01
N GLY A 562 7.31 7.11 -25.93
CA GLY A 562 7.35 8.22 -26.89
C GLY A 562 7.03 9.58 -26.26
N GLU A 563 6.11 9.63 -25.30
CA GLU A 563 5.80 10.83 -24.52
C GLU A 563 6.96 11.28 -23.62
N LEU A 564 7.75 10.32 -23.10
CA LEU A 564 8.99 10.60 -22.38
C LEU A 564 10.13 11.01 -23.34
N GLU A 565 10.24 10.37 -24.51
CA GLU A 565 11.23 10.75 -25.54
C GLU A 565 10.98 12.18 -26.06
N GLN A 566 9.72 12.61 -26.20
CA GLN A 566 9.34 14.01 -26.47
C GLN A 566 9.79 15.00 -25.39
N LYS A 567 9.90 14.55 -24.13
CA LYS A 567 10.46 15.33 -22.99
C LYS A 567 11.99 15.20 -22.89
N GLY A 568 12.64 14.52 -23.83
CA GLY A 568 14.08 14.27 -23.84
C GLY A 568 14.52 13.19 -22.84
N ILE A 569 13.61 12.31 -22.40
CA ILE A 569 13.86 11.25 -21.42
C ILE A 569 13.78 9.90 -22.11
N PHE A 570 14.91 9.19 -22.23
CA PHE A 570 14.98 7.95 -23.00
C PHE A 570 14.81 6.70 -22.13
N VAL A 571 13.78 5.91 -22.37
CA VAL A 571 13.42 4.77 -21.48
C VAL A 571 13.53 3.42 -22.18
N ARG A 572 14.08 2.42 -21.48
CA ARG A 572 14.06 1.00 -21.87
C ARG A 572 13.51 0.15 -20.73
N SER A 573 12.65 -0.82 -21.05
CA SER A 573 12.04 -1.74 -20.10
C SER A 573 12.04 -3.17 -20.63
N ALA A 574 12.03 -4.17 -19.73
CA ALA A 574 11.92 -5.57 -20.10
C ALA A 574 10.49 -5.93 -20.59
N GLY A 575 9.46 -5.27 -20.05
CA GLY A 575 8.07 -5.41 -20.48
C GLY A 575 7.45 -4.09 -20.97
N ARG A 576 6.55 -4.17 -21.96
CA ARG A 576 5.74 -3.00 -22.40
C ARG A 576 4.75 -2.57 -21.32
N GLU A 577 4.17 -3.53 -20.60
CA GLU A 577 3.20 -3.28 -19.53
C GLU A 577 3.85 -2.58 -18.32
N THR A 578 5.10 -2.90 -17.98
CA THR A 578 5.85 -2.29 -16.86
C THR A 578 5.97 -0.76 -17.00
N LEU A 579 5.97 -0.22 -18.23
CA LEU A 579 5.97 1.23 -18.45
C LEU A 579 4.61 1.86 -18.11
N ALA A 580 3.51 1.17 -18.38
CA ALA A 580 2.17 1.65 -18.03
C ALA A 580 1.84 1.42 -16.54
N GLU A 581 2.35 0.35 -15.93
CA GLU A 581 2.22 0.13 -14.48
C GLU A 581 2.88 1.23 -13.64
N GLU A 582 3.99 1.79 -14.12
CA GLU A 582 4.90 2.65 -13.35
C GLU A 582 4.99 4.09 -13.91
N ALA A 583 4.05 4.48 -14.77
CA ALA A 583 3.98 5.80 -15.38
C ALA A 583 3.76 6.93 -14.35
N PRO A 584 4.18 8.18 -14.63
CA PRO A 584 4.06 9.31 -13.70
C PRO A 584 2.68 9.52 -13.11
N GLU A 585 1.62 9.38 -13.90
CA GLU A 585 0.24 9.56 -13.45
C GLU A 585 -0.20 8.59 -12.35
N ALA A 586 0.53 7.46 -12.17
CA ALA A 586 0.29 6.52 -11.09
C ALA A 586 0.92 6.92 -9.74
N TYR A 587 1.64 8.05 -9.67
CA TYR A 587 2.41 8.53 -8.53
C TYR A 587 2.06 9.97 -8.13
N LYS A 588 2.19 10.30 -6.83
CA LYS A 588 2.07 11.69 -6.36
C LYS A 588 3.17 12.58 -6.94
N ASN A 589 2.99 13.89 -6.87
CA ASN A 589 4.06 14.83 -7.19
C ASN A 589 5.17 14.81 -6.11
N VAL A 590 6.32 14.21 -6.46
CA VAL A 590 7.53 14.14 -5.62
C VAL A 590 8.02 15.50 -5.12
N ASN A 591 7.81 16.59 -5.88
CA ASN A 591 8.21 17.93 -5.45
C ASN A 591 7.46 18.38 -4.19
N ASP A 592 6.18 18.00 -4.05
CA ASP A 592 5.33 18.41 -2.93
C ASP A 592 5.70 17.60 -1.68
N VAL A 593 5.95 16.29 -1.83
CA VAL A 593 6.44 15.43 -0.74
C VAL A 593 7.78 15.96 -0.20
N VAL A 594 8.72 16.30 -1.09
CA VAL A 594 10.03 16.84 -0.73
C VAL A 594 9.95 18.25 -0.13
N HIS A 595 8.95 19.05 -0.50
CA HIS A 595 8.69 20.34 0.15
C HIS A 595 8.16 20.12 1.58
N VAL A 596 7.19 19.23 1.78
CA VAL A 596 6.61 18.97 3.12
C VAL A 596 7.67 18.51 4.13
N VAL A 597 8.52 17.52 3.80
CA VAL A 597 9.56 17.06 4.73
C VAL A 597 10.65 18.11 5.02
N HIS A 598 10.75 19.12 4.16
CA HIS A 598 11.68 20.22 4.31
C HIS A 598 11.12 21.34 5.19
N GLU A 599 9.88 21.77 4.98
CA GLU A 599 9.22 22.76 5.87
C GLU A 599 8.97 22.18 7.27
N ALA A 600 8.73 20.87 7.38
CA ALA A 600 8.67 20.16 8.66
C ALA A 600 10.03 20.07 9.37
N GLY A 601 11.14 20.41 8.71
CA GLY A 601 12.47 20.40 9.33
C GLY A 601 13.06 18.99 9.56
N ILE A 602 12.42 17.92 9.07
CA ILE A 602 12.91 16.52 9.21
C ILE A 602 13.90 16.10 8.10
N SER A 603 14.07 16.90 7.04
CA SER A 603 15.17 16.74 6.07
C SER A 603 15.47 18.03 5.33
N LYS A 604 16.74 18.37 5.09
CA LYS A 604 17.12 19.58 4.34
C LYS A 604 17.39 19.25 2.86
N ARG A 605 16.78 19.99 1.92
CA ARG A 605 17.02 19.83 0.48
C ARG A 605 18.45 20.21 0.12
N VAL A 606 19.14 19.37 -0.64
CA VAL A 606 20.51 19.63 -1.15
C VAL A 606 20.49 19.90 -2.65
N CYS A 607 19.97 18.98 -3.46
CA CYS A 607 19.85 19.19 -4.90
C CYS A 607 18.65 18.45 -5.50
N ARG A 608 18.25 18.88 -6.71
CA ARG A 608 17.25 18.22 -7.56
C ARG A 608 17.94 17.67 -8.79
N MET A 609 17.53 16.46 -9.18
CA MET A 609 18.01 15.76 -10.36
C MET A 609 16.85 15.52 -11.31
N ARG A 610 17.02 15.93 -12.58
CA ARG A 610 16.08 15.66 -13.67
C ARG A 610 16.54 14.40 -14.41
N PRO A 611 15.63 13.44 -14.71
CA PRO A 611 15.99 12.25 -15.47
C PRO A 611 16.41 12.59 -16.90
N LEU A 612 17.36 11.82 -17.42
CA LEU A 612 17.79 11.80 -18.82
C LEU A 612 17.50 10.44 -19.46
N GLY A 613 17.81 9.34 -18.75
CA GLY A 613 17.64 7.99 -19.30
C GLY A 613 17.31 6.97 -18.23
N VAL A 614 16.35 6.08 -18.49
CA VAL A 614 15.83 5.12 -17.50
C VAL A 614 15.86 3.70 -18.05
N VAL A 615 16.45 2.78 -17.28
CA VAL A 615 16.43 1.33 -17.50
C VAL A 615 15.53 0.71 -16.44
N LYS A 616 14.47 -0.02 -16.85
CA LYS A 616 13.54 -0.74 -15.98
C LYS A 616 13.52 -2.23 -16.31
N GLY A 617 13.18 -3.06 -15.32
CA GLY A 617 12.99 -4.52 -15.48
C GLY A 617 11.56 -4.95 -15.60
#